data_AF-A0A015TT28-F1
#
_entry.id   AF-A0A015TT28-F1
#
_cell.length_a   1.000
_cell.length_b   1.000
_cell.length_c   1.000
_cell.angle_alpha   90.00
_cell.angle_beta   90.00
_cell.angle_gamma   90.00
#
_symmetry.space_group_name_H-M   'P 1'
#
loop_
_entity.id
_entity.type
_entity.pdbx_description
1 polymer ?
#
loop_
_entity_poly.entity_id
_entity_poly.type
_entity_poly.pdbx_seq_one_letter_code
_entity_poly.pdbx_strand_id
1 'polypeptide(L)'
;QTINWKLPWVLLIISTSLNLLISPYISFLEGLGKVKDIALMRLVAQIIQILVVWGVLLCDGKLFALGLSSLALFLVSLLFIWINSRNIFKQLTSVVINEKVAYKTEIFPFQWRIALSCISGYLIFQIFNPVLFAFSGPIVAGQMGMTLTVLNGILALTMSWTSTKAPFWSVYISRKEYDLLNISFHNTLNNSILVCSVCLVLFSLFLSGLSFWDFSLSERFLPFNLILLLMITFLCNSIINVWATYLRCHKKEPFLLQAVIVGVLCCISTFLLGKYQGVDGIVIGYTVITLIISFPLSYMIFEKNKKMYQYE
;
A
#
# COMPACT_ATOMS: atom_id res chain seq x y z
N GLN A 1 1.48 -24.68 27.66
CA GLN A 1 0.68 -23.52 28.10
C GLN A 1 -0.27 -23.14 26.96
N THR A 2 -1.58 -23.25 27.17
CA THR A 2 -2.58 -22.83 26.18
C THR A 2 -2.62 -21.32 26.12
N ILE A 3 -2.00 -20.73 25.09
CA ILE A 3 -2.04 -19.29 24.84
C ILE A 3 -3.53 -18.91 24.66
N ASN A 4 -4.06 -18.06 25.54
CA ASN A 4 -5.44 -17.56 25.43
C ASN A 4 -5.51 -16.52 24.29
N TRP A 5 -5.48 -17.01 23.05
CA TRP A 5 -5.43 -16.22 21.83
C TRP A 5 -6.79 -15.61 21.46
N LYS A 6 -7.88 -16.19 21.96
CA LYS A 6 -9.25 -15.83 21.57
C LYS A 6 -9.61 -14.39 21.95
N LEU A 7 -9.30 -13.97 23.19
CA LEU A 7 -9.60 -12.62 23.66
C LEU A 7 -8.79 -11.52 22.92
N PRO A 8 -7.46 -11.63 22.77
CA PRO A 8 -6.68 -10.70 21.94
C PRO A 8 -7.21 -10.61 20.50
N TRP A 9 -7.61 -11.74 19.94
CA TRP A 9 -8.11 -11.81 18.56
C TRP A 9 -9.46 -11.12 18.41
N VAL A 10 -10.41 -11.34 19.33
CA VAL A 10 -11.70 -10.64 19.34
C VAL A 10 -11.50 -9.14 19.47
N LEU A 11 -10.61 -8.70 20.37
CA LEU A 11 -10.31 -7.28 20.55
C LEU A 11 -9.74 -6.65 19.28
N LEU A 12 -8.85 -7.37 18.58
CA LEU A 12 -8.29 -6.95 17.29
C LEU A 12 -9.37 -6.85 16.20
N ILE A 13 -10.32 -7.78 16.14
CA ILE A 13 -11.42 -7.72 15.16
C ILE A 13 -12.29 -6.50 15.40
N ILE A 14 -12.65 -6.24 16.65
CA ILE A 14 -13.51 -5.10 17.00
C ILE A 14 -12.77 -3.80 16.66
N SER A 15 -11.50 -3.67 17.06
CA SER A 15 -10.72 -2.47 16.83
C SER A 15 -10.47 -2.19 15.34
N THR A 16 -10.17 -3.22 14.55
CA THR A 16 -9.99 -3.09 13.10
C THR A 16 -11.30 -2.74 12.39
N SER A 17 -12.41 -3.33 12.80
CA SER A 17 -13.76 -3.00 12.28
C SER A 17 -14.12 -1.54 12.54
N LEU A 18 -13.82 -1.03 13.75
CA LEU A 18 -14.02 0.36 14.11
C LEU A 18 -13.16 1.32 13.27
N ASN A 19 -11.89 0.98 13.02
CA ASN A 19 -11.03 1.76 12.12
C ASN A 19 -11.58 1.80 10.68
N LEU A 20 -12.12 0.68 10.20
CA LEU A 20 -12.73 0.59 8.87
C LEU A 20 -13.94 1.53 8.74
N LEU A 21 -14.78 1.64 9.78
CA LEU A 21 -15.92 2.56 9.81
C LEU A 21 -15.52 4.04 9.78
N ILE A 22 -14.36 4.39 10.34
CA ILE A 22 -13.84 5.77 10.33
C ILE A 22 -13.20 6.13 8.97
N SER A 23 -12.65 5.14 8.26
CA SER A 23 -11.89 5.39 7.03
C SER A 23 -12.59 6.28 5.98
N PRO A 24 -13.91 6.19 5.71
CA PRO A 24 -14.55 7.03 4.72
C PRO A 24 -14.60 8.50 5.12
N TYR A 25 -14.72 8.81 6.42
CA TYR A 25 -14.72 10.18 6.94
C TYR A 25 -13.35 10.83 6.74
N ILE A 26 -12.27 10.08 6.95
CA ILE A 26 -10.91 10.56 6.72
C ILE A 26 -10.71 10.80 5.21
N SER A 27 -11.06 9.85 4.36
CA SER A 27 -10.94 10.00 2.90
C SER A 27 -11.75 11.17 2.35
N PHE A 28 -12.94 11.43 2.93
CA PHE A 28 -13.76 12.59 2.57
C PHE A 28 -13.06 13.91 2.89
N LEU A 29 -12.48 14.04 4.10
CA LEU A 29 -11.72 15.23 4.48
C LEU A 29 -10.45 15.41 3.62
N GLU A 30 -9.82 14.30 3.22
CA GLU A 30 -8.63 14.32 2.35
C GLU A 30 -8.99 14.83 0.95
N GLY A 31 -10.15 14.40 0.44
CA GLY A 31 -10.74 14.89 -0.81
C GLY A 31 -11.12 16.38 -0.79
N LEU A 32 -11.48 16.93 0.37
CA LEU A 32 -11.72 18.38 0.54
C LEU A 32 -10.43 19.22 0.55
N GLY A 33 -9.25 18.60 0.42
CA GLY A 33 -7.97 19.29 0.42
C GLY A 33 -7.32 19.44 1.80
N LYS A 34 -7.90 18.86 2.87
CA LYS A 34 -7.32 18.86 4.23
C LYS A 34 -6.20 17.81 4.40
N VAL A 35 -5.31 17.71 3.41
CA VAL A 35 -4.23 16.71 3.37
C VAL A 35 -3.25 16.90 4.53
N LYS A 36 -2.88 18.15 4.85
CA LYS A 36 -1.95 18.49 5.96
C LYS A 36 -2.49 18.04 7.32
N ASP A 37 -3.75 18.38 7.59
CA ASP A 37 -4.46 18.06 8.82
C ASP A 37 -4.53 16.55 9.06
N ILE A 38 -4.84 15.79 8.01
CA ILE A 38 -4.93 14.33 8.06
C ILE A 38 -3.54 13.70 8.21
N ALA A 39 -2.52 14.24 7.55
CA ALA A 39 -1.15 13.77 7.71
C ALA A 39 -0.66 13.96 9.16
N LEU A 40 -0.98 15.09 9.79
CA LEU A 40 -0.66 15.34 11.20
C LEU A 40 -1.40 14.35 12.12
N MET A 41 -2.71 14.15 11.88
CA MET A 41 -3.48 13.14 12.62
C MET A 41 -2.85 11.76 12.50
N ARG A 42 -2.49 11.32 11.29
CA ARG A 42 -1.85 10.02 11.06
C ARG A 42 -0.51 9.93 11.79
N LEU A 43 0.29 10.99 11.79
CA LEU A 43 1.57 11.03 12.51
C LEU A 43 1.35 10.83 14.01
N VAL A 44 0.48 11.61 14.63
CA VAL A 44 0.18 11.51 16.08
C VAL A 44 -0.37 10.13 16.41
N ALA A 45 -1.28 9.61 15.58
CA ALA A 45 -1.87 8.29 15.77
C ALA A 45 -0.81 7.17 15.69
N GLN A 46 0.16 7.25 14.76
CA GLN A 46 1.26 6.29 14.63
C GLN A 46 2.23 6.34 15.83
N ILE A 47 2.58 7.54 16.32
CA ILE A 47 3.41 7.69 17.51
C ILE A 47 2.74 7.04 18.72
N ILE A 48 1.45 7.35 18.95
CA ILE A 48 0.69 6.76 20.05
C ILE A 48 0.58 5.24 19.87
N GLN A 49 0.35 4.76 18.65
CA GLN A 49 0.30 3.33 18.35
C GLN A 49 1.58 2.61 18.77
N ILE A 50 2.76 3.14 18.41
CA ILE A 50 4.06 2.55 18.78
C ILE A 50 4.27 2.57 20.29
N LEU A 51 3.96 3.69 20.96
CA LEU A 51 4.08 3.80 22.42
C LEU A 51 3.18 2.78 23.15
N VAL A 52 1.97 2.57 22.65
CA VAL A 52 1.04 1.56 23.20
C VAL A 52 1.58 0.15 22.98
N VAL A 53 2.14 -0.16 21.80
CA VAL A 53 2.77 -1.47 21.55
C VAL A 53 3.88 -1.72 22.56
N TRP A 54 4.81 -0.76 22.73
CA TRP A 54 5.91 -0.91 23.69
C TRP A 54 5.42 -1.03 25.12
N GLY A 55 4.48 -0.17 25.55
CA GLY A 55 3.91 -0.24 26.89
C GLY A 55 3.26 -1.58 27.19
N VAL A 56 2.46 -2.12 26.25
CA VAL A 56 1.80 -3.42 26.44
C VAL A 56 2.80 -4.57 26.45
N LEU A 57 3.85 -4.52 25.64
CA LEU A 57 4.89 -5.55 25.63
C LEU A 57 5.72 -5.55 26.92
N LEU A 58 6.05 -4.37 27.46
CA LEU A 58 6.76 -4.23 28.74
C LEU A 58 5.93 -4.74 29.93
N CYS A 59 4.60 -4.67 29.83
CA CYS A 59 3.67 -5.22 30.83
C CYS A 59 3.29 -6.69 30.58
N ASP A 60 4.06 -7.44 29.79
CA ASP A 60 3.80 -8.86 29.44
C ASP A 60 2.45 -9.13 28.75
N GLY A 61 1.82 -8.11 28.14
CA GLY A 61 0.53 -8.22 27.46
C GLY A 61 0.56 -9.04 26.15
N LYS A 62 1.74 -9.47 25.69
CA LYS A 62 1.95 -10.36 24.52
C LYS A 62 1.06 -9.98 23.32
N LEU A 63 0.06 -10.80 23.02
CA LEU A 63 -0.83 -10.65 21.86
C LEU A 63 -1.79 -9.47 21.96
N PHE A 64 -2.09 -8.96 23.16
CA PHE A 64 -2.96 -7.82 23.35
C PHE A 64 -2.38 -6.52 22.78
N ALA A 65 -1.06 -6.47 22.53
CA ALA A 65 -0.39 -5.30 21.96
C ALA A 65 -0.99 -4.89 20.60
N LEU A 66 -1.33 -5.85 19.74
CA LEU A 66 -1.89 -5.57 18.41
C LEU A 66 -3.32 -5.00 18.49
N GLY A 67 -4.14 -5.56 19.37
CA GLY A 67 -5.51 -5.10 19.54
C GLY A 67 -5.59 -3.73 20.24
N LEU A 68 -4.82 -3.52 21.30
CA LEU A 68 -4.82 -2.26 22.05
C LEU A 68 -4.23 -1.11 21.23
N SER A 69 -3.17 -1.36 20.46
CA SER A 69 -2.57 -0.35 19.58
C SER A 69 -3.51 0.07 18.44
N SER A 70 -4.26 -0.87 17.86
CA SER A 70 -5.29 -0.55 16.86
C SER A 70 -6.50 0.16 17.46
N LEU A 71 -6.88 -0.11 18.71
CA LEU A 71 -7.87 0.70 19.44
C LEU A 71 -7.36 2.13 19.67
N ALA A 72 -6.11 2.29 20.06
CA ALA A 72 -5.52 3.62 20.25
C ALA A 72 -5.54 4.43 18.95
N LEU A 73 -5.20 3.81 17.81
CA LEU A 73 -5.31 4.42 16.48
C LEU A 73 -6.74 4.92 16.18
N PHE A 74 -7.74 4.09 16.50
CA PHE A 74 -9.15 4.45 16.35
C PHE A 74 -9.54 5.63 17.23
N LEU A 75 -9.14 5.62 18.51
CA LEU A 75 -9.48 6.69 19.45
C LEU A 75 -8.88 8.03 19.03
N VAL A 76 -7.61 8.05 18.61
CA VAL A 76 -6.94 9.27 18.14
C VAL A 76 -7.63 9.82 16.89
N SER A 77 -7.93 8.96 15.91
CA SER A 77 -8.61 9.39 14.68
C SER A 77 -10.04 9.88 14.96
N LEU A 78 -10.77 9.26 15.88
CA LEU A 78 -12.10 9.70 16.31
C LEU A 78 -12.04 11.07 17.02
N LEU A 79 -11.11 11.24 17.97
CA LEU A 79 -10.90 12.51 18.67
C LEU A 79 -10.57 13.64 17.69
N PHE A 80 -9.72 13.36 16.71
CA PHE A 80 -9.36 14.33 15.69
C PHE A 80 -10.58 14.78 14.86
N ILE A 81 -11.41 13.84 14.41
CA ILE A 81 -12.64 14.16 13.67
C ILE A 81 -13.57 15.01 14.53
N TRP A 82 -13.71 14.66 15.80
CA TRP A 82 -14.59 15.35 16.73
C TRP A 82 -14.17 16.79 17.02
N ILE A 83 -12.86 17.06 17.12
CA ILE A 83 -12.34 18.41 17.40
C ILE A 83 -12.29 19.26 16.11
N ASN A 84 -11.69 18.74 15.03
CA ASN A 84 -11.34 19.58 13.87
C ASN A 84 -12.39 19.60 12.77
N SER A 85 -13.29 18.60 12.73
CA SER A 85 -14.17 18.38 11.57
C SER A 85 -15.65 18.35 11.93
N ARG A 86 -16.01 18.38 13.22
CA ARG A 86 -17.41 18.37 13.69
C ARG A 86 -18.25 19.49 13.10
N ASN A 87 -17.68 20.69 12.95
CA ASN A 87 -18.41 21.82 12.36
C ASN A 87 -18.72 21.60 10.87
N ILE A 88 -17.81 20.98 10.12
CA ILE A 88 -18.01 20.64 8.70
C ILE A 88 -19.14 19.61 8.58
N PHE A 89 -19.11 18.55 9.38
CA PHE A 89 -20.16 17.53 9.35
C PHE A 89 -21.53 18.08 9.80
N LYS A 90 -21.56 18.97 10.81
CA LYS A 90 -22.80 19.66 11.21
C LYS A 90 -23.37 20.53 10.09
N GLN A 91 -22.52 21.29 9.39
CA GLN A 91 -22.95 22.10 8.25
C GLN A 91 -23.50 21.23 7.12
N LEU A 92 -22.85 20.10 6.82
CA LEU A 92 -23.32 19.17 5.79
C LEU A 92 -24.70 18.58 6.11
N THR A 93 -24.99 18.30 7.38
CA THR A 93 -26.32 17.80 7.79
C THR A 93 -27.43 18.85 7.71
N SER A 94 -27.10 20.14 7.67
CA SER A 94 -28.09 21.23 7.56
C SER A 94 -28.40 21.65 6.11
N VAL A 95 -27.71 21.08 5.11
CA VAL A 95 -27.92 21.43 3.70
C VAL A 95 -29.14 20.69 3.13
N VAL A 96 -30.01 21.43 2.44
CA VAL A 96 -31.12 20.84 1.68
C VAL A 96 -30.57 20.07 0.49
N ILE A 97 -30.91 18.78 0.41
CA ILE A 97 -30.41 17.88 -0.63
C ILE A 97 -31.23 18.08 -1.90
N ASN A 98 -30.67 18.78 -2.88
CA ASN A 98 -31.33 19.02 -4.18
C ASN A 98 -31.04 17.91 -5.20
N GLU A 99 -29.85 17.30 -5.15
CA GLU A 99 -29.45 16.21 -6.03
C GLU A 99 -28.88 15.06 -5.21
N LYS A 100 -29.26 13.83 -5.56
CA LYS A 100 -28.77 12.60 -4.90
C LYS A 100 -27.98 11.78 -5.88
N VAL A 101 -26.71 11.57 -5.57
CA VAL A 101 -25.84 10.61 -6.25
C VAL A 101 -26.30 9.20 -5.90
N ALA A 102 -26.59 8.38 -6.91
CA ALA A 102 -26.99 7.01 -6.69
C ALA A 102 -25.74 6.14 -6.44
N TYR A 103 -25.42 5.89 -5.16
CA TYR A 103 -24.21 5.18 -4.75
C TYR A 103 -24.03 3.83 -5.46
N LYS A 104 -25.12 3.04 -5.58
CA LYS A 104 -25.08 1.69 -6.18
C LYS A 104 -24.73 1.70 -7.67
N THR A 105 -25.11 2.74 -8.40
CA THR A 105 -24.92 2.82 -9.85
C THR A 105 -23.68 3.62 -10.23
N GLU A 106 -23.29 4.62 -9.42
CA GLU A 106 -22.20 5.53 -9.77
C GLU A 106 -20.89 5.23 -9.03
N ILE A 107 -20.94 4.87 -7.75
CA ILE A 107 -19.75 4.75 -6.90
C ILE A 107 -19.35 3.29 -6.71
N PHE A 108 -20.32 2.43 -6.38
CA PHE A 108 -20.07 1.01 -6.12
C PHE A 108 -19.37 0.30 -7.29
N PRO A 109 -19.75 0.51 -8.57
CA PRO A 109 -19.10 -0.14 -9.71
C PRO A 109 -17.61 0.14 -9.84
N PHE A 110 -17.18 1.32 -9.39
CA PHE A 110 -15.77 1.70 -9.37
C PHE A 110 -15.07 1.12 -8.14
N GLN A 111 -15.68 1.20 -6.97
CA GLN A 111 -15.09 0.72 -5.71
C GLN A 111 -14.85 -0.80 -5.70
N TRP A 112 -15.78 -1.63 -6.20
CA TRP A 112 -15.55 -3.08 -6.23
C TRP A 112 -14.40 -3.46 -7.17
N ARG A 113 -14.20 -2.71 -8.25
CA ARG A 113 -13.09 -2.93 -9.18
C ARG A 113 -11.74 -2.61 -8.51
N ILE A 114 -11.67 -1.50 -7.78
CA ILE A 114 -10.49 -1.17 -6.96
C ILE A 114 -10.26 -2.24 -5.91
N ALA A 115 -11.32 -2.69 -5.21
CA ALA A 115 -11.20 -3.72 -4.19
C ALA A 115 -10.64 -5.03 -4.79
N LEU A 116 -11.13 -5.46 -5.95
CA LEU A 116 -10.65 -6.65 -6.63
C LEU A 116 -9.18 -6.51 -7.08
N SER A 117 -8.81 -5.34 -7.59
CA SER A 117 -7.42 -4.99 -7.91
C SER A 117 -6.52 -5.04 -6.67
N CYS A 118 -6.93 -4.42 -5.56
CA CYS A 118 -6.19 -4.46 -4.30
C CYS A 118 -6.05 -5.86 -3.71
N ILE A 119 -7.11 -6.69 -3.77
CA ILE A 119 -7.08 -8.09 -3.32
C ILE A 119 -6.04 -8.87 -4.12
N SER A 120 -6.01 -8.71 -5.45
CA SER A 120 -5.01 -9.37 -6.27
C SER A 120 -3.58 -8.94 -5.91
N GLY A 121 -3.34 -7.65 -5.69
CA GLY A 121 -2.05 -7.14 -5.21
C GLY A 121 -1.65 -7.70 -3.85
N TYR A 122 -2.60 -7.76 -2.91
CA TYR A 122 -2.37 -8.31 -1.57
C TYR A 122 -2.02 -9.81 -1.61
N LEU A 123 -2.75 -10.58 -2.41
CA LEU A 123 -2.52 -12.03 -2.54
C LEU A 123 -1.12 -12.35 -3.06
N ILE A 124 -0.60 -11.56 -4.02
CA ILE A 124 0.76 -11.74 -4.56
C ILE A 124 1.80 -11.67 -3.44
N PHE A 125 1.76 -10.63 -2.60
CA PHE A 125 2.79 -10.43 -1.58
C PHE A 125 2.61 -11.33 -0.36
N GLN A 126 1.36 -11.67 0.00
CA GLN A 126 1.08 -12.45 1.19
C GLN A 126 1.29 -13.95 0.98
N ILE A 127 1.19 -14.47 -0.25
CA ILE A 127 1.34 -15.91 -0.53
C ILE A 127 2.79 -16.40 -0.48
N PHE A 128 3.77 -15.50 -0.66
CA PHE A 128 5.20 -15.83 -0.61
C PHE A 128 5.60 -16.46 0.73
N ASN A 129 5.24 -15.83 1.85
CA ASN A 129 5.68 -16.29 3.17
C ASN A 129 5.10 -17.67 3.58
N PRO A 130 3.79 -17.95 3.46
CA PRO A 130 3.23 -19.27 3.75
C PRO A 130 3.81 -20.39 2.88
N VAL A 131 4.00 -20.13 1.58
CA VAL A 131 4.57 -21.12 0.64
C VAL A 131 6.01 -21.44 1.02
N LEU A 132 6.83 -20.42 1.28
CA LEU A 132 8.20 -20.61 1.74
C LEU A 132 8.27 -21.30 3.10
N PHE A 133 7.36 -20.97 4.02
CA PHE A 133 7.29 -21.61 5.32
C PHE A 133 7.03 -23.12 5.18
N ALA A 134 6.14 -23.51 4.27
CA ALA A 134 5.81 -24.91 4.02
C ALA A 134 6.92 -25.69 3.29
N PHE A 135 7.60 -25.09 2.30
CA PHE A 135 8.55 -25.81 1.45
C PHE A 135 10.04 -25.57 1.77
N SER A 136 10.40 -24.37 2.22
CA SER A 136 11.80 -23.96 2.48
C SER A 136 12.09 -23.73 3.97
N GLY A 137 11.09 -23.84 4.83
CA GLY A 137 11.21 -23.74 6.27
C GLY A 137 11.13 -22.31 6.83
N PRO A 138 11.11 -22.18 8.16
CA PRO A 138 10.81 -20.93 8.87
C PRO A 138 11.89 -19.85 8.74
N ILE A 139 13.17 -20.26 8.67
CA ILE A 139 14.31 -19.33 8.60
C ILE A 139 14.22 -18.49 7.32
N VAL A 140 14.05 -19.19 6.21
CA VAL A 140 14.04 -18.61 4.87
C VAL A 140 12.78 -17.77 4.63
N ALA A 141 11.62 -18.23 5.12
CA ALA A 141 10.40 -17.44 5.13
C ALA A 141 10.54 -16.16 5.98
N GLY A 142 11.26 -16.24 7.11
CA GLY A 142 11.60 -15.08 7.94
C GLY A 142 12.49 -14.06 7.22
N GLN A 143 13.51 -14.53 6.49
CA GLN A 143 14.38 -13.68 5.67
C GLN A 143 13.59 -12.96 4.57
N MET A 144 12.74 -13.69 3.83
CA MET A 144 11.85 -13.09 2.82
C MET A 144 10.93 -12.04 3.45
N GLY A 145 10.30 -12.36 4.58
CA GLY A 145 9.45 -11.44 5.32
C GLY A 145 10.19 -10.16 5.73
N MET A 146 11.38 -10.28 6.31
CA MET A 146 12.21 -9.14 6.69
C MET A 146 12.55 -8.27 5.48
N THR A 147 13.03 -8.87 4.38
CA THR A 147 13.33 -8.14 3.14
C THR A 147 12.09 -7.42 2.59
N LEU A 148 10.94 -8.09 2.53
CA LEU A 148 9.68 -7.48 2.07
C LEU A 148 9.21 -6.34 2.97
N THR A 149 9.41 -6.41 4.30
CA THR A 149 9.00 -5.30 5.18
C THR A 149 9.77 -4.02 4.88
N VAL A 150 11.07 -4.12 4.62
CA VAL A 150 11.89 -2.96 4.24
C VAL A 150 11.47 -2.42 2.88
N LEU A 151 11.34 -3.30 1.88
CA LEU A 151 10.94 -2.89 0.52
C LEU A 151 9.54 -2.27 0.47
N ASN A 152 8.58 -2.81 1.22
CA ASN A 152 7.25 -2.22 1.37
C ASN A 152 7.28 -0.88 2.11
N GLY A 153 8.18 -0.71 3.07
CA GLY A 153 8.43 0.59 3.72
C GLY A 153 8.91 1.64 2.71
N ILE A 154 9.85 1.27 1.83
CA ILE A 154 10.32 2.14 0.75
C ILE A 154 9.17 2.48 -0.21
N LEU A 155 8.38 1.48 -0.62
CA LEU A 155 7.25 1.69 -1.52
C LEU A 155 6.18 2.59 -0.89
N ALA A 156 5.89 2.44 0.40
CA ALA A 156 4.96 3.31 1.14
C ALA A 156 5.46 4.76 1.18
N LEU A 157 6.76 4.98 1.38
CA LEU A 157 7.37 6.31 1.29
C LEU A 157 7.21 6.90 -0.11
N THR A 158 7.52 6.14 -1.15
CA THR A 158 7.34 6.59 -2.55
C THR A 158 5.87 6.94 -2.85
N MET A 159 4.92 6.16 -2.33
CA MET A 159 3.49 6.40 -2.50
C MET A 159 2.99 7.71 -1.86
N SER A 160 3.72 8.28 -0.90
CA SER A 160 3.37 9.56 -0.28
C SER A 160 3.41 10.73 -1.28
N TRP A 161 4.34 10.71 -2.25
CA TRP A 161 4.40 11.71 -3.32
C TRP A 161 3.16 11.67 -4.21
N THR A 162 2.64 10.47 -4.49
CA THR A 162 1.48 10.29 -5.36
C THR A 162 0.18 10.62 -4.63
N SER A 163 0.00 10.08 -3.42
CA SER A 163 -1.25 10.25 -2.64
C SER A 163 -1.53 11.72 -2.29
N THR A 164 -0.50 12.51 -1.99
CA THR A 164 -0.68 13.95 -1.72
C THR A 164 -1.09 14.76 -2.94
N LYS A 165 -0.85 14.26 -4.16
CA LYS A 165 -1.21 14.93 -5.43
C LYS A 165 -2.51 14.42 -6.05
N ALA A 166 -2.94 13.22 -5.69
CA ALA A 166 -4.22 12.64 -6.13
C ALA A 166 -5.45 13.57 -6.00
N PRO A 167 -5.69 14.30 -4.88
CA PRO A 167 -6.84 15.20 -4.80
C PRO A 167 -6.74 16.37 -5.80
N PHE A 168 -5.55 16.94 -5.97
CA PHE A 168 -5.31 18.02 -6.93
C PHE A 168 -5.48 17.57 -8.38
N TRP A 169 -5.00 16.36 -8.72
CA TRP A 169 -5.24 15.77 -10.03
C TRP A 169 -6.73 15.63 -10.34
N SER A 170 -7.51 15.17 -9.35
CA SER A 170 -8.96 15.05 -9.49
C SER A 170 -9.64 16.40 -9.74
N VAL A 171 -9.14 17.48 -9.11
CA VAL A 171 -9.61 18.86 -9.35
C VAL A 171 -9.22 19.34 -10.75
N TYR A 172 -7.98 19.17 -11.19
CA TYR A 172 -7.55 19.57 -12.54
C TYR A 172 -8.34 18.87 -13.65
N ILE A 173 -8.64 17.58 -13.46
CA ILE A 173 -9.49 16.82 -14.38
C ILE A 173 -10.91 17.40 -14.42
N SER A 174 -11.50 17.73 -13.25
CA SER A 174 -12.83 18.34 -13.21
C SER A 174 -12.91 19.71 -13.89
N ARG A 175 -11.79 20.45 -13.93
CA ARG A 175 -11.66 21.76 -14.58
C ARG A 175 -11.16 21.71 -16.02
N LYS A 176 -10.85 20.51 -16.54
CA LYS A 176 -10.20 20.29 -17.85
C LYS A 176 -8.85 21.00 -18.01
N GLU A 177 -8.13 21.25 -16.91
CA GLU A 177 -6.80 21.87 -16.90
C GLU A 177 -5.70 20.81 -17.13
N TYR A 178 -5.69 20.20 -18.32
CA TYR A 178 -4.83 19.04 -18.61
C TYR A 178 -3.32 19.36 -18.66
N ASP A 179 -2.94 20.60 -18.99
CA ASP A 179 -1.53 21.00 -19.01
C ASP A 179 -0.92 21.00 -17.61
N LEU A 180 -1.61 21.60 -16.64
CA LEU A 180 -1.21 21.59 -15.22
C LEU A 180 -1.20 20.17 -14.65
N LEU A 181 -2.18 19.36 -15.03
CA LEU A 181 -2.24 17.95 -14.67
C LEU A 181 -1.00 17.19 -15.18
N ASN A 182 -0.64 17.35 -16.47
CA ASN A 182 0.50 16.68 -17.07
C ASN A 182 1.82 17.11 -16.43
N ILE A 183 2.03 18.41 -16.21
CA ILE A 183 3.23 18.93 -15.53
C ILE A 183 3.33 18.34 -14.12
N SER A 184 2.25 18.37 -13.34
CA SER A 184 2.23 17.82 -11.99
C SER A 184 2.50 16.31 -11.98
N PHE A 185 1.89 15.57 -12.92
CA PHE A 185 2.08 14.13 -13.06
C PHE A 185 3.54 13.78 -13.39
N HIS A 186 4.16 14.42 -14.39
CA HIS A 186 5.53 14.14 -14.79
C HIS A 186 6.53 14.47 -13.67
N ASN A 187 6.35 15.59 -12.98
CA ASN A 187 7.16 15.93 -11.81
C ASN A 187 7.00 14.89 -10.71
N THR A 188 5.78 14.44 -10.43
CA THR A 188 5.51 13.42 -9.40
C THR A 188 6.11 12.07 -9.77
N LEU A 189 6.01 11.66 -11.03
CA LEU A 189 6.59 10.42 -11.55
C LEU A 189 8.12 10.44 -11.39
N ASN A 190 8.79 11.49 -11.87
CA ASN A 190 10.24 11.62 -11.79
C ASN A 190 10.73 11.67 -10.34
N ASN A 191 10.06 12.45 -9.48
CA ASN A 191 10.40 12.52 -8.07
C ASN A 191 10.20 11.17 -7.36
N SER A 192 9.12 10.46 -7.68
CA SER A 192 8.84 9.14 -7.09
C SER A 192 9.90 8.11 -7.50
N ILE A 193 10.32 8.11 -8.76
CA ILE A 193 11.40 7.24 -9.27
C ILE A 193 12.72 7.59 -8.58
N LEU A 194 13.06 8.87 -8.48
CA LEU A 194 14.29 9.33 -7.84
C LEU A 194 14.33 8.95 -6.36
N VAL A 195 13.26 9.23 -5.61
CA VAL A 195 13.20 8.87 -4.19
C VAL A 195 13.29 7.36 -4.00
N CYS A 196 12.57 6.59 -4.82
CA CYS A 196 12.61 5.14 -4.78
C CYS A 196 14.02 4.61 -5.07
N SER A 197 14.67 5.09 -6.13
CA SER A 197 16.03 4.65 -6.49
C SER A 197 17.05 5.02 -5.42
N VAL A 198 17.00 6.22 -4.86
CA VAL A 198 17.87 6.64 -3.75
C VAL A 198 17.68 5.73 -2.54
N CYS A 199 16.44 5.46 -2.13
CA CYS A 199 16.17 4.56 -1.01
C CYS A 199 16.66 3.13 -1.26
N LEU A 200 16.49 2.60 -2.48
CA LEU A 200 16.98 1.26 -2.83
C LEU A 200 18.51 1.21 -2.86
N VAL A 201 19.18 2.25 -3.39
CA VAL A 201 20.65 2.36 -3.35
C VAL A 201 21.15 2.43 -1.91
N LEU A 202 20.56 3.27 -1.06
CA LEU A 202 20.92 3.34 0.36
C LEU A 202 20.73 1.99 1.06
N PHE A 203 19.63 1.29 0.77
CA PHE A 203 19.39 -0.04 1.32
C PHE A 203 20.44 -1.06 0.82
N SER A 204 20.82 -1.02 -0.46
CA SER A 204 21.87 -1.88 -1.00
C SER A 204 23.24 -1.62 -0.36
N LEU A 205 23.60 -0.34 -0.15
CA LEU A 205 24.85 0.06 0.50
C LEU A 205 24.87 -0.38 1.97
N PHE A 206 23.75 -0.22 2.67
CA PHE A 206 23.59 -0.69 4.03
C PHE A 206 23.82 -2.20 4.16
N LEU A 207 23.24 -3.00 3.26
CA LEU A 207 23.45 -4.46 3.25
C LEU A 207 24.90 -4.84 2.93
N SER A 208 25.53 -4.17 1.95
CA SER A 208 26.95 -4.42 1.66
C SER A 208 27.86 -4.06 2.83
N GLY A 209 27.56 -2.98 3.56
CA GLY A 209 28.30 -2.60 4.76
C GLY A 209 28.16 -3.62 5.88
N LEU A 210 26.95 -4.15 6.10
CA LEU A 210 26.72 -5.22 7.07
C LEU A 210 27.48 -6.50 6.75
N SER A 211 27.54 -6.87 5.46
CA SER A 211 28.30 -8.04 5.01
C SER A 211 29.80 -7.82 5.12
N PHE A 212 30.31 -6.61 4.89
CA PHE A 212 31.75 -6.33 4.97
C PHE A 212 32.27 -6.37 6.41
N TRP A 213 31.42 -6.07 7.40
CA TRP A 213 31.79 -6.09 8.83
C TRP A 213 31.36 -7.39 9.53
N ASP A 214 30.95 -8.42 8.78
CA ASP A 214 30.47 -9.72 9.28
C ASP A 214 29.46 -9.60 10.43
N PHE A 215 28.57 -8.61 10.36
CA PHE A 215 27.51 -8.49 11.34
C PHE A 215 26.49 -9.60 11.14
N SER A 216 26.13 -10.30 12.22
CA SER A 216 25.10 -11.34 12.27
C SER A 216 23.70 -10.89 11.82
N LEU A 217 23.48 -9.57 11.69
CA LEU A 217 22.25 -9.02 11.13
C LEU A 217 22.10 -9.29 9.62
N SER A 218 23.21 -9.46 8.90
CA SER A 218 23.22 -9.74 7.46
C SER A 218 22.52 -11.06 7.13
N GLU A 219 22.67 -12.08 7.99
CA GLU A 219 22.05 -13.40 7.85
C GLU A 219 20.52 -13.38 7.99
N ARG A 220 19.94 -12.26 8.46
CA ARG A 220 18.47 -12.10 8.56
C ARG A 220 17.82 -11.63 7.26
N PHE A 221 18.63 -11.25 6.28
CA PHE A 221 18.14 -10.86 4.96
C PHE A 221 18.38 -11.98 3.95
N LEU A 222 17.67 -11.90 2.82
CA LEU A 222 17.92 -12.78 1.70
C LEU A 222 19.33 -12.58 1.11
N PRO A 223 19.85 -13.58 0.37
CA PRO A 223 21.05 -13.40 -0.44
C PRO A 223 20.98 -12.15 -1.32
N PHE A 224 22.10 -11.41 -1.39
CA PHE A 224 22.17 -10.12 -2.07
C PHE A 224 21.66 -10.15 -3.53
N ASN A 225 21.94 -11.24 -4.26
CA ASN A 225 21.49 -11.44 -5.64
C ASN A 225 19.96 -11.40 -5.77
N LEU A 226 19.24 -12.03 -4.82
CA LEU A 226 17.78 -12.02 -4.80
C LEU A 226 17.22 -10.65 -4.40
N ILE A 227 17.91 -9.96 -3.49
CA ILE A 227 17.53 -8.61 -3.08
C ILE A 227 17.59 -7.66 -4.28
N LEU A 228 18.66 -7.72 -5.09
CA LEU A 228 18.77 -6.90 -6.30
C LEU A 228 17.61 -7.15 -7.28
N LEU A 229 17.23 -8.42 -7.50
CA LEU A 229 16.09 -8.77 -8.33
C LEU A 229 14.78 -8.18 -7.78
N LEU A 230 14.57 -8.23 -6.46
CA LEU A 230 13.41 -7.63 -5.81
C LEU A 230 13.44 -6.10 -5.90
N MET A 231 14.59 -5.45 -5.74
CA MET A 231 14.72 -3.99 -5.87
C MET A 231 14.21 -3.51 -7.24
N ILE A 232 14.56 -4.23 -8.31
CA ILE A 232 14.08 -3.93 -9.67
C ILE A 232 12.55 -4.04 -9.74
N THR A 233 11.97 -5.11 -9.17
CA THR A 233 10.50 -5.26 -9.15
C THR A 233 9.80 -4.15 -8.41
N PHE A 234 10.34 -3.73 -7.26
CA PHE A 234 9.75 -2.67 -6.44
C PHE A 234 9.82 -1.31 -7.13
N LEU A 235 10.90 -1.04 -7.89
CA LEU A 235 11.00 0.15 -8.72
C LEU A 235 9.93 0.16 -9.83
N CYS A 236 9.72 -0.97 -10.51
CA CYS A 236 8.63 -1.09 -11.48
C CYS A 236 7.25 -0.90 -10.83
N ASN A 237 7.02 -1.50 -9.67
CA ASN A 237 5.76 -1.36 -8.93
C ASN A 237 5.50 0.08 -8.49
N SER A 238 6.54 0.82 -8.08
CA SER A 238 6.45 2.26 -7.80
C SER A 238 5.87 3.03 -8.99
N ILE A 239 6.40 2.80 -10.20
CA ILE A 239 5.93 3.44 -11.44
C ILE A 239 4.48 3.06 -11.75
N ILE A 240 4.16 1.76 -11.68
CA ILE A 240 2.81 1.24 -11.96
C ILE A 240 1.79 1.88 -11.01
N ASN A 241 2.14 2.06 -9.73
CA ASN A 241 1.24 2.70 -8.77
C ASN A 241 0.94 4.18 -9.09
N VAL A 242 1.92 4.93 -9.61
CA VAL A 242 1.71 6.31 -10.06
C VAL A 242 0.73 6.34 -11.24
N TRP A 243 0.92 5.46 -12.23
CA TRP A 243 0.01 5.33 -13.38
C TRP A 243 -1.40 4.91 -12.97
N ALA A 244 -1.52 3.93 -12.07
CA ALA A 244 -2.81 3.47 -11.56
C ALA A 244 -3.55 4.58 -10.83
N THR A 245 -2.85 5.34 -9.98
CA THR A 245 -3.46 6.46 -9.24
C THR A 245 -3.90 7.58 -10.18
N TYR A 246 -3.11 7.90 -11.21
CA TYR A 246 -3.48 8.87 -12.23
C TYR A 246 -4.79 8.49 -12.95
N LEU A 247 -4.90 7.24 -13.44
CA LEU A 247 -6.12 6.79 -14.12
C LEU A 247 -7.33 6.73 -13.19
N ARG A 248 -7.12 6.38 -11.91
CA ARG A 248 -8.16 6.40 -10.88
C ARG A 248 -8.74 7.79 -10.64
N CYS A 249 -7.95 8.86 -10.80
CA CYS A 249 -8.45 10.24 -10.70
C CYS A 249 -9.47 10.57 -11.80
N HIS A 250 -9.47 9.85 -12.93
CA HIS A 250 -10.51 9.91 -13.97
C HIS A 250 -11.75 9.03 -13.66
N LYS A 251 -11.86 8.48 -12.44
CA LYS A 251 -12.94 7.58 -11.99
C LYS A 251 -13.07 6.28 -12.80
N LYS A 252 -11.99 5.85 -13.45
CA LYS A 252 -11.93 4.61 -14.24
C LYS A 252 -10.82 3.70 -13.70
N GLU A 253 -11.08 2.40 -13.63
CA GLU A 253 -10.14 1.37 -13.12
C GLU A 253 -9.73 0.40 -14.24
N PRO A 254 -8.92 0.84 -15.22
CA PRO A 254 -8.54 -0.02 -16.35
C PRO A 254 -7.50 -1.08 -15.97
N PHE A 255 -6.80 -0.90 -14.86
CA PHE A 255 -5.77 -1.81 -14.35
C PHE A 255 -6.33 -3.11 -13.76
N LEU A 256 -7.65 -3.22 -13.55
CA LEU A 256 -8.24 -4.42 -12.93
C LEU A 256 -7.86 -5.72 -13.63
N LEU A 257 -7.96 -5.75 -14.97
CA LEU A 257 -7.68 -6.97 -15.74
C LEU A 257 -6.20 -7.34 -15.66
N GLN A 258 -5.31 -6.34 -15.70
CA GLN A 258 -3.87 -6.54 -15.52
C GLN A 258 -3.55 -7.06 -14.11
N ALA A 259 -4.14 -6.48 -13.07
CA ALA A 259 -3.93 -6.90 -11.69
C ALA A 259 -4.38 -8.36 -11.44
N VAL A 260 -5.52 -8.77 -12.01
CA VAL A 260 -6.00 -10.16 -11.93
C VAL A 260 -5.07 -11.13 -12.65
N ILE A 261 -4.66 -10.82 -13.89
CA ILE A 261 -3.75 -11.67 -14.67
C ILE A 261 -2.42 -11.84 -13.94
N VAL A 262 -1.82 -10.74 -13.51
CA VAL A 262 -0.54 -10.76 -12.76
C VAL A 262 -0.71 -11.51 -11.44
N GLY A 263 -1.82 -11.31 -10.73
CA GLY A 263 -2.12 -12.02 -9.49
C GLY A 263 -2.19 -13.53 -9.66
N VAL A 264 -2.92 -14.01 -10.65
CA VAL A 264 -3.03 -15.45 -10.96
C VAL A 264 -1.69 -16.03 -11.38
N LEU A 265 -0.96 -15.36 -12.28
CA LEU A 265 0.36 -15.80 -12.73
C LEU A 265 1.36 -15.86 -11.58
N CYS A 266 1.39 -14.85 -10.71
CA CYS A 266 2.25 -14.86 -9.53
C CYS A 266 1.87 -15.98 -8.56
N CYS A 267 0.58 -16.25 -8.32
CA CYS A 267 0.15 -17.35 -7.45
C CYS A 267 0.61 -18.71 -8.00
N ILE A 268 0.41 -18.95 -9.31
CA ILE A 268 0.83 -20.19 -9.98
C ILE A 268 2.36 -20.32 -9.93
N SER A 269 3.08 -19.26 -10.29
CA SER A 269 4.54 -19.22 -10.27
C SER A 269 5.08 -19.48 -8.87
N THR A 270 4.49 -18.87 -7.84
CA THR A 270 4.92 -19.04 -6.46
C THR A 270 4.73 -20.48 -6.01
N PHE A 271 3.58 -21.08 -6.31
CA PHE A 271 3.29 -22.46 -5.91
C PHE A 271 4.19 -23.48 -6.63
N LEU A 272 4.36 -23.33 -7.95
CA LEU A 272 5.17 -24.24 -8.75
C LEU A 272 6.67 -24.06 -8.44
N LEU A 273 7.20 -22.85 -8.61
CA LEU A 273 8.63 -22.60 -8.45
C LEU A 273 9.05 -22.67 -6.97
N GLY A 274 8.17 -22.29 -6.04
CA GLY A 274 8.43 -22.45 -4.61
C GLY A 274 8.62 -23.90 -4.19
N LYS A 275 7.90 -24.84 -4.82
CA LYS A 275 8.05 -26.28 -4.56
C LYS A 275 9.36 -26.85 -5.09
N TYR A 276 9.81 -26.42 -6.27
CA TYR A 276 10.99 -27.02 -6.94
C TYR A 276 12.30 -26.30 -6.68
N GLN A 277 12.27 -24.97 -6.54
CA GLN A 277 13.45 -24.09 -6.48
C GLN A 277 13.47 -23.20 -5.22
N GLY A 278 12.50 -23.37 -4.30
CA GLY A 278 12.46 -22.59 -3.07
C GLY A 278 12.33 -21.08 -3.31
N VAL A 279 13.16 -20.28 -2.63
CA VAL A 279 13.11 -18.81 -2.72
C VAL A 279 13.58 -18.30 -4.07
N ASP A 280 14.64 -18.88 -4.62
CA ASP A 280 15.22 -18.42 -5.88
C ASP A 280 14.15 -18.44 -6.97
N GLY A 281 13.39 -19.54 -7.04
CA GLY A 281 12.28 -19.69 -7.96
C GLY A 281 11.16 -18.66 -7.76
N ILE A 282 10.78 -18.37 -6.52
CA ILE A 282 9.72 -17.39 -6.22
C ILE A 282 10.17 -15.98 -6.63
N VAL A 283 11.38 -15.58 -6.23
CA VAL A 283 11.91 -14.23 -6.52
C VAL A 283 12.12 -14.06 -8.02
N ILE A 284 12.79 -15.00 -8.68
CA ILE A 284 13.03 -14.93 -10.13
C ILE A 284 11.70 -14.94 -10.88
N GLY A 285 10.77 -15.84 -10.53
CA GLY A 285 9.45 -15.91 -11.16
C GLY A 285 8.68 -14.59 -11.00
N TYR A 286 8.66 -14.03 -9.80
CA TYR A 286 8.03 -12.73 -9.54
C TYR A 286 8.68 -11.59 -10.34
N THR A 287 10.01 -11.57 -10.43
CA THR A 287 10.73 -10.56 -11.21
C THR A 287 10.45 -10.66 -12.71
N VAL A 288 10.46 -11.87 -13.25
CA VAL A 288 10.15 -12.12 -14.67
C VAL A 288 8.70 -11.71 -14.99
N ILE A 289 7.73 -12.10 -14.16
CA ILE A 289 6.32 -11.71 -14.35
C ILE A 289 6.18 -10.18 -14.29
N THR A 290 6.86 -9.54 -13.34
CA THR A 290 6.78 -8.09 -13.19
C THR A 290 7.35 -7.35 -14.39
N LEU A 291 8.53 -7.76 -14.88
CA LEU A 291 9.23 -7.09 -15.98
C LEU A 291 8.64 -7.38 -17.36
N ILE A 292 8.25 -8.62 -17.63
CA ILE A 292 7.81 -9.05 -18.96
C ILE A 292 6.31 -8.86 -19.15
N ILE A 293 5.52 -9.02 -18.09
CA ILE A 293 4.06 -9.04 -18.18
C ILE A 293 3.49 -7.78 -17.53
N SER A 294 3.74 -7.56 -16.24
CA SER A 294 3.10 -6.49 -15.48
C SER A 294 3.46 -5.11 -16.02
N PHE A 295 4.75 -4.80 -16.19
CA PHE A 295 5.22 -3.49 -16.59
C PHE A 295 4.82 -3.10 -18.03
N PRO A 296 4.99 -3.96 -19.06
CA PRO A 296 4.60 -3.62 -20.42
C PRO A 296 3.09 -3.49 -20.59
N LEU A 297 2.30 -4.41 -20.01
CA LEU A 297 0.83 -4.30 -20.01
C LEU A 297 0.39 -3.01 -19.33
N SER A 298 1.01 -2.65 -18.20
CA SER A 298 0.71 -1.42 -17.48
C SER A 298 0.96 -0.18 -18.32
N TYR A 299 2.10 -0.15 -19.02
CA TYR A 299 2.45 0.95 -19.92
C TYR A 299 1.45 1.07 -21.08
N MET A 300 1.12 -0.04 -21.74
CA MET A 300 0.13 -0.06 -22.84
C MET A 300 -1.25 0.43 -22.39
N ILE A 301 -1.71 -0.02 -21.22
CA ILE A 301 -2.99 0.41 -20.63
C ILE A 301 -2.94 1.91 -20.31
N PHE A 302 -1.84 2.38 -19.73
CA PHE A 302 -1.68 3.79 -19.38
C PHE A 302 -1.69 4.68 -20.63
N GLU A 303 -0.89 4.37 -21.64
CA GLU A 303 -0.77 5.19 -22.85
C GLU A 303 -2.10 5.25 -23.62
N LYS A 304 -2.77 4.10 -23.79
CA LYS A 304 -4.07 4.03 -24.46
C LYS A 304 -5.13 4.88 -23.76
N ASN A 305 -5.23 4.76 -22.44
CA ASN A 305 -6.26 5.48 -21.67
C ASN A 305 -5.91 6.97 -21.50
N LYS A 306 -4.63 7.33 -21.34
CA LYS A 306 -4.20 8.72 -21.27
C LYS A 306 -4.61 9.48 -22.54
N LYS A 307 -4.38 8.88 -23.72
CA LYS A 307 -4.83 9.46 -25.00
C LYS A 307 -6.34 9.63 -25.01
N MET A 308 -7.11 8.57 -24.73
CA MET A 308 -8.58 8.67 -24.74
C MET A 308 -9.12 9.74 -23.80
N TYR A 309 -8.60 9.86 -22.57
CA TYR A 309 -9.19 10.76 -21.57
C TYR A 309 -8.75 12.22 -21.69
N GLN A 310 -7.67 12.51 -22.42
CA GLN A 310 -7.23 13.89 -22.68
C GLN A 310 -7.87 14.49 -23.94
N TYR A 311 -8.39 13.65 -24.85
CA TYR A 311 -9.07 14.08 -26.07
C TYR A 311 -10.62 14.01 -25.99
N GLU A 312 -11.18 13.58 -24.84
CA GLU A 312 -12.62 13.67 -24.47
C GLU A 312 -12.91 14.95 -23.64
#